data_AF-A0A016V9C7-F1
#
_entry.id   AF-A0A016V9C7-F1
#
_cell.length_a   1.000
_cell.length_b   1.000
_cell.length_c   1.000
_cell.angle_alpha   90.00
_cell.angle_beta   90.00
_cell.angle_gamma   90.00
#
_symmetry.space_group_name_H-M   'P 1'
#
loop_
_entity.id
_entity.type
_entity.pdbx_description
1 polymer ?
#
loop_
_entity_poly.entity_id
_entity_poly.type
_entity_poly.pdbx_seq_one_letter_code
_entity_poly.pdbx_strand_id
1 'polypeptide(L)'
;MIFATAILTLATVTAVPDCYLPFLTATTTCKTASDCTSGACVYSLTRMQRVCCEPKEGAVQPECSSGKPAPLPILCDPNSNELDICPDDYECRESTTNFEKNDGEPNYLCCR
;
A
#
# COMPACT_ATOMS: atom_id res chain seq x y z
N MET A 1 30.31 -40.09 -19.82
CA MET A 1 29.11 -39.26 -20.05
C MET A 1 28.87 -38.47 -18.77
N ILE A 2 29.26 -37.19 -18.75
CA ILE A 2 29.10 -36.32 -17.58
C ILE A 2 28.09 -35.25 -18.00
N PHE A 3 26.86 -35.35 -17.49
CA PHE A 3 25.81 -34.36 -17.70
C PHE A 3 26.05 -33.21 -16.71
N ALA A 4 26.57 -32.08 -17.21
CA ALA A 4 26.66 -30.85 -16.47
C ALA A 4 25.27 -30.19 -16.41
N THR A 5 24.54 -30.40 -15.33
CA THR A 5 23.31 -29.64 -15.03
C THR A 5 23.68 -28.25 -14.55
N ALA A 6 23.60 -27.27 -15.45
CA ALA A 6 23.67 -25.86 -15.13
C ALA A 6 22.38 -25.45 -14.40
N ILE A 7 22.47 -25.22 -13.09
CA ILE A 7 21.37 -24.69 -12.29
C ILE A 7 21.31 -23.18 -12.56
N LEU A 8 20.37 -22.78 -13.41
CA LEU A 8 20.08 -21.37 -13.70
C LEU A 8 19.24 -20.82 -12.54
N THR A 9 19.90 -20.22 -11.54
CA THR A 9 19.22 -19.48 -10.47
C THR A 9 18.66 -18.18 -11.04
N LEU A 10 17.35 -18.14 -11.30
CA LEU A 10 16.60 -16.92 -11.60
C LEU A 10 16.59 -16.05 -10.33
N ALA A 11 17.46 -15.04 -10.27
CA ALA A 11 17.34 -13.98 -9.29
C ALA A 11 16.06 -13.19 -9.62
N THR A 12 15.00 -13.41 -8.84
CA THR A 12 13.80 -12.58 -8.91
C THR A 12 14.18 -11.20 -8.40
N VAL A 13 14.33 -10.23 -9.31
CA VAL A 13 14.45 -8.83 -8.94
C VAL A 13 13.11 -8.44 -8.32
N THR A 14 13.03 -8.34 -6.99
CA THR A 14 11.87 -7.75 -6.33
C THR A 14 11.90 -6.26 -6.64
N ALA A 15 11.26 -5.87 -7.73
CA ALA A 15 11.11 -4.46 -8.08
C ALA A 15 10.40 -3.76 -6.92
N VAL A 16 10.99 -2.68 -6.43
CA VAL A 16 10.36 -1.85 -5.40
C VAL A 16 9.04 -1.34 -6.01
N PRO A 17 7.88 -1.63 -5.39
CA PRO A 17 6.60 -1.23 -5.96
C PRO A 17 6.55 0.30 -6.07
N ASP A 18 5.91 0.80 -7.14
CA ASP A 18 5.75 2.24 -7.37
C ASP A 18 5.06 2.93 -6.18
N CYS A 19 4.19 2.20 -5.49
CA CYS A 19 3.47 2.62 -4.30
C CYS A 19 3.90 1.76 -3.10
N TYR A 20 4.05 2.38 -1.93
CA TYR A 20 4.56 1.72 -0.72
C TYR A 20 3.73 0.52 -0.27
N LEU A 21 2.41 0.56 -0.51
CA LEU A 21 1.47 -0.48 -0.07
C LEU A 21 0.97 -1.32 -1.24
N PRO A 22 0.82 -2.64 -1.07
CA PRO A 22 0.46 -3.55 -2.16
C PRO A 22 -0.97 -3.35 -2.67
N PHE A 23 -1.84 -2.67 -1.92
CA PHE A 23 -3.21 -2.33 -2.34
C PHE A 23 -3.31 -1.00 -3.07
N LEU A 24 -2.21 -0.25 -3.16
CA LEU A 24 -2.12 0.96 -3.96
C LEU A 24 -1.54 0.61 -5.33
N THR A 25 -1.96 1.36 -6.34
CA THR A 25 -1.42 1.27 -7.69
C THR A 25 -1.08 2.66 -8.20
N ALA A 26 0.02 2.74 -8.96
CA ALA A 26 0.44 3.98 -9.59
C ALA A 26 -0.40 4.23 -10.84
N THR A 27 -1.19 5.30 -10.80
CA THR A 27 -2.07 5.71 -11.89
C THR A 27 -1.39 6.77 -12.76
N THR A 28 -1.76 8.05 -12.59
CA THR A 28 -1.30 9.17 -13.41
C THR A 28 -0.10 9.89 -12.81
N THR A 29 0.59 10.68 -13.61
CA THR A 29 1.65 11.59 -13.13
C THR A 29 1.02 12.77 -12.39
N CYS A 30 1.64 13.21 -11.29
CA CYS A 30 1.15 14.31 -10.47
C CYS A 30 2.28 15.29 -10.09
N LYS A 31 1.93 16.51 -9.70
CA LYS A 31 2.86 17.50 -9.12
C LYS A 31 2.54 17.76 -7.65
N THR A 32 1.26 17.81 -7.32
CA THR A 32 0.73 18.06 -5.97
C THR A 32 -0.35 17.04 -5.59
N ALA A 33 -0.67 16.95 -4.30
CA ALA A 33 -1.68 16.00 -3.80
C ALA A 33 -3.08 16.22 -4.40
N SER A 34 -3.41 17.47 -4.75
CA SER A 34 -4.67 17.84 -5.40
C SER A 34 -4.85 17.27 -6.82
N ASP A 35 -3.76 16.82 -7.45
CA ASP A 35 -3.82 16.22 -8.79
C ASP A 35 -4.35 14.77 -8.76
N CYS A 36 -4.44 14.18 -7.56
CA CYS A 36 -4.89 12.81 -7.34
C CYS A 36 -6.34 12.80 -6.83
N THR A 37 -7.17 11.92 -7.39
CA THR A 37 -8.62 11.90 -7.10
C THR A 37 -8.90 11.26 -5.74
N SER A 38 -8.13 10.25 -5.38
CA SER A 38 -8.41 9.39 -4.23
C SER A 38 -7.18 8.90 -3.48
N GLY A 39 -6.00 9.46 -3.79
CA GLY A 39 -4.73 8.98 -3.27
C GLY A 39 -3.69 10.09 -3.09
N ALA A 40 -2.45 9.68 -2.88
CA ALA A 40 -1.35 10.62 -2.67
C ALA A 40 -0.44 10.73 -3.87
N CYS A 41 0.10 11.93 -4.06
CA CYS A 41 1.15 12.18 -5.03
C CYS A 41 2.51 11.81 -4.42
N VAL A 42 3.11 10.70 -4.85
CA VAL A 42 4.39 10.19 -4.35
C VAL A 42 5.43 10.10 -5.46
N TYR A 43 6.71 10.11 -5.10
CA TYR A 43 7.80 9.93 -6.07
C TYR A 43 8.09 8.45 -6.29
N SER A 44 7.82 7.93 -7.49
CA SER A 44 8.21 6.57 -7.86
C SER A 44 9.68 6.55 -8.27
N LEU A 45 10.46 5.69 -7.60
CA LEU A 45 11.86 5.43 -7.97
C LEU A 45 11.96 4.62 -9.27
N THR A 46 11.01 3.72 -9.52
CA THR A 46 10.99 2.87 -10.71
C THR A 46 10.71 3.67 -11.98
N ARG A 47 9.85 4.70 -11.89
CA ARG A 47 9.52 5.58 -13.03
C ARG A 47 10.29 6.90 -13.02
N MET A 48 11.09 7.17 -11.98
CA MET A 48 11.83 8.42 -11.78
C MET A 48 10.95 9.69 -11.85
N GLN A 49 9.67 9.58 -11.48
CA GLN A 49 8.70 10.66 -11.56
C GLN A 49 7.64 10.57 -10.45
N ARG A 50 6.94 11.67 -10.20
CA ARG A 50 5.80 11.69 -9.28
C ARG A 50 4.55 11.07 -9.90
N VAL A 51 3.90 10.18 -9.18
CA VAL A 51 2.68 9.47 -9.59
C VAL A 51 1.64 9.48 -8.47
N CYS A 52 0.37 9.45 -8.85
CA CYS A 52 -0.73 9.21 -7.93
C CYS A 52 -0.75 7.75 -7.54
N CYS A 53 -0.65 7.48 -6.24
CA CYS A 53 -0.86 6.16 -5.66
C CYS A 53 -2.28 6.09 -5.12
N GLU A 54 -3.14 5.44 -5.88
CA GLU A 54 -4.57 5.32 -5.60
C GLU A 54 -4.92 3.87 -5.22
N PRO A 55 -6.02 3.64 -4.50
CA PRO A 55 -6.50 2.29 -4.22
C PRO A 55 -6.70 1.51 -5.53
N LYS A 56 -6.26 0.24 -5.55
CA LYS A 56 -6.52 -0.66 -6.67
C LYS A 56 -8.03 -0.79 -6.93
N GLU A 57 -8.40 -1.18 -8.14
CA GLU A 57 -9.80 -1.48 -8.42
C GLU A 57 -10.30 -2.61 -7.51
N GLY A 58 -11.49 -2.43 -6.93
CA GLY A 58 -12.02 -3.34 -5.91
C GLY A 58 -11.45 -3.10 -4.50
N ALA A 59 -10.59 -2.10 -4.32
CA ALA A 59 -10.13 -1.68 -3.00
C ALA A 59 -11.15 -0.82 -2.27
N VAL A 60 -11.76 -1.40 -1.24
CA VAL A 60 -12.64 -0.67 -0.32
C VAL A 60 -11.85 -0.36 0.94
N GLN A 61 -11.44 0.89 1.04
CA GLN A 61 -10.86 1.44 2.26
C GLN A 61 -11.93 1.60 3.36
N PRO A 62 -11.55 1.59 4.65
CA PRO A 62 -12.50 1.84 5.73
C PRO A 62 -13.10 3.25 5.64
N GLU A 63 -14.37 3.37 6.03
CA GLU A 63 -14.98 4.67 6.27
C GLU A 63 -14.41 5.28 7.55
N CYS A 64 -13.81 6.46 7.41
CA CYS A 64 -13.26 7.21 8.53
C CYS A 64 -14.28 8.27 8.99
N SER A 65 -14.23 8.64 10.27
CA SER A 65 -15.13 9.64 10.88
C SER A 65 -15.05 11.00 10.18
N SER A 66 -13.85 11.38 9.71
CA SER A 66 -13.60 12.57 8.91
C SER A 66 -13.95 12.43 7.41
N GLY A 67 -14.47 11.26 7.01
CA GLY A 67 -14.84 10.91 5.65
C GLY A 67 -13.89 9.87 5.06
N LYS A 68 -12.73 10.32 4.55
CA LYS A 68 -11.76 9.47 3.85
C LYS A 68 -10.51 9.23 4.70
N PRO A 69 -9.87 8.06 4.59
CA PRO A 69 -8.54 7.85 5.19
C PRO A 69 -7.53 8.82 4.61
N ALA A 70 -6.43 8.99 5.33
CA ALA A 70 -5.33 9.83 4.88
C ALA A 70 -4.91 9.43 3.43
N PRO A 71 -4.49 10.40 2.58
CA PRO A 71 -4.09 10.14 1.20
C PRO A 71 -3.03 9.04 1.07
N LEU A 72 -2.20 8.89 2.12
CA LEU A 72 -1.37 7.71 2.36
C LEU A 72 -1.92 6.97 3.57
N PRO A 73 -2.74 5.94 3.37
CA PRO A 73 -3.27 5.15 4.47
C PRO A 73 -2.12 4.43 5.19
N ILE A 74 -2.15 4.41 6.51
CA ILE A 74 -1.14 3.75 7.36
C ILE A 74 -1.74 2.44 7.84
N LEU A 75 -1.00 1.33 7.69
CA LEU A 75 -1.40 0.03 8.24
C LEU A 75 -1.25 0.06 9.76
N CYS A 76 -2.21 -0.54 10.45
CA CYS A 76 -2.18 -0.73 11.90
C CYS A 76 -2.62 -2.15 12.25
N ASP A 77 -2.41 -2.53 13.50
CA ASP A 77 -2.90 -3.78 14.07
C ASP A 77 -3.53 -3.46 15.43
N PRO A 78 -4.87 -3.64 15.59
CA PRO A 78 -5.55 -3.31 16.83
C PRO A 78 -5.15 -4.22 18.00
N ASN A 79 -4.49 -5.35 17.72
CA ASN A 79 -4.02 -6.30 18.74
C ASN A 79 -2.51 -6.17 19.03
N SER A 80 -1.81 -5.24 18.36
CA SER A 80 -0.38 -5.02 18.58
C SER A 80 -0.14 -4.19 19.83
N ASN A 81 0.77 -4.67 20.68
CA ASN A 81 1.05 -4.07 21.98
C ASN A 81 2.17 -3.01 21.94
N GLU A 82 2.92 -2.90 20.83
CA GLU A 82 4.20 -2.18 20.86
C GLU A 82 4.45 -1.15 19.74
N LEU A 83 4.02 -1.33 18.47
CA LEU A 83 4.50 -0.46 17.38
C LEU A 83 3.55 -0.17 16.20
N ASP A 84 2.42 -0.89 16.06
CA ASP A 84 1.47 -0.70 14.95
C ASP A 84 0.25 0.15 15.38
N ILE A 85 0.49 1.15 16.24
CA ILE A 85 -0.54 2.05 16.78
C ILE A 85 -0.65 3.28 15.86
N CYS A 86 -1.88 3.67 15.54
CA CYS A 86 -2.12 4.87 14.74
C CYS A 86 -1.60 6.13 15.43
N PRO A 87 -1.21 7.17 14.66
CA PRO A 87 -0.83 8.47 15.23
C PRO A 87 -1.91 9.05 16.14
N ASP A 88 -1.54 9.97 17.02
CA ASP A 88 -2.50 10.69 17.86
C ASP A 88 -3.63 11.30 17.02
N ASP A 89 -4.87 11.19 17.51
CA ASP A 89 -6.13 11.53 16.83
C ASP A 89 -6.55 10.60 15.66
N TYR A 90 -5.90 9.46 15.47
CA TYR A 90 -6.32 8.45 14.49
C TYR A 90 -6.75 7.15 15.18
N GLU A 91 -7.80 6.53 14.64
CA GLU A 91 -8.34 5.25 15.06
C GLU A 91 -7.97 4.15 14.07
N CYS A 92 -7.57 2.97 14.57
CA CYS A 92 -7.33 1.81 13.73
C CYS A 92 -8.65 1.15 13.34
N ARG A 93 -8.98 1.13 12.04
CA ARG A 93 -10.26 0.62 11.53
C ARG A 93 -10.08 -0.49 10.52
N GLU A 94 -10.96 -1.47 10.58
CA GLU A 94 -10.96 -2.64 9.69
C GLU A 94 -11.31 -2.23 8.25
N SER A 95 -10.43 -2.57 7.31
CA SER A 95 -10.67 -2.45 5.88
C SER A 95 -11.63 -3.55 5.42
N THR A 96 -12.67 -3.18 4.67
CA THR A 96 -13.71 -4.12 4.20
C THR A 96 -13.23 -5.06 3.09
N THR A 97 -12.04 -4.81 2.53
CA THR A 97 -11.46 -5.63 1.47
C THR A 97 -10.17 -6.32 1.88
N ASN A 98 -10.03 -7.53 1.36
CA ASN A 98 -8.97 -8.49 1.62
C ASN A 98 -7.68 -8.10 0.86
N PHE A 99 -7.21 -6.87 1.08
CA PHE A 99 -5.79 -6.64 0.91
C PHE A 99 -5.14 -7.38 2.05
N GLU A 100 -4.31 -8.33 1.73
CA GLU A 100 -3.78 -9.25 2.70
C GLU A 100 -2.47 -8.67 3.24
N LYS A 101 -2.36 -8.51 4.57
CA LYS A 101 -1.03 -8.48 5.22
C LYS A 101 -0.37 -9.85 5.01
N ASN A 102 -1.19 -10.90 5.12
CA ASN A 102 -0.97 -12.30 4.72
C ASN A 102 -2.30 -12.89 4.20
N ASP A 103 -2.23 -13.96 3.38
CA ASP A 103 -3.41 -14.63 2.81
C ASP A 103 -4.49 -14.93 3.88
N GLY A 104 -5.68 -14.36 3.72
CA GLY A 104 -6.85 -14.57 4.59
C GLY A 104 -6.95 -13.67 5.83
N GLU A 105 -6.06 -12.69 6.02
CA GLU A 105 -6.12 -11.77 7.17
C GLU A 105 -6.75 -10.40 6.82
N PRO A 106 -7.72 -9.89 7.62
CA PRO A 106 -8.25 -8.55 7.42
C PRO A 106 -7.17 -7.50 7.71
N ASN A 107 -7.10 -6.48 6.86
CA ASN A 107 -6.20 -5.36 7.07
C ASN A 107 -6.88 -4.26 7.91
N TYR A 108 -6.10 -3.57 8.74
CA TYR A 108 -6.56 -2.38 9.44
C TYR A 108 -5.77 -1.16 9.00
N LEU A 109 -6.48 -0.05 8.86
CA LEU A 109 -5.90 1.23 8.45
C LEU A 109 -6.22 2.31 9.47
N CYS A 110 -5.27 3.24 9.65
CA CYS A 110 -5.46 4.41 10.47
C CYS A 110 -6.40 5.42 9.80
N CYS A 111 -7.47 5.74 10.50
CA CYS A 111 -8.54 6.67 10.12
C CYS A 111 -8.55 7.87 11.06
N ARG A 112 -8.76 9.07 10.55
CA ARG A 112 -9.01 10.27 11.38
C ARG A 112 -10.51 10.53 11.51
#